data_AF-A0A0N4WEH0-F1
#
_entry.id   AF-A0A0N4WEH0-F1
#
_cell.length_a   1.000
_cell.length_b   1.000
_cell.length_c   1.000
_cell.angle_alpha   90.00
_cell.angle_beta   90.00
_cell.angle_gamma   90.00
#
_symmetry.space_group_name_H-M   'P 1'
#
loop_
_entity.id
_entity.type
_entity.pdbx_description
1 polymer ?
#
loop_
_entity_poly.entity_id
_entity_poly.type
_entity_poly.pdbx_seq_one_letter_code
_entity_poly.pdbx_strand_id
1 'polypeptide(L)' 'MKVDPDGLLASLIESPILLKPYASIENQLENKAKYVQTRLGRLQQYEGIANAGLPLTVSQNEARSKIDEVLKHLEYVKI' A
#
# COMPACT_ATOMS: atom_id res chain seq x y z
N MET A 1 39.19 -11.35 -24.72
CA MET A 1 37.80 -10.94 -25.02
C MET A 1 37.78 -9.42 -25.03
N LYS A 2 37.50 -8.77 -26.17
CA LYS A 2 37.39 -7.31 -26.24
C LYS A 2 35.97 -6.95 -25.78
N VAL A 3 35.87 -6.23 -24.68
CA VAL A 3 34.58 -5.79 -24.14
C VAL A 3 34.14 -4.59 -24.98
N ASP A 4 32.98 -4.69 -25.62
CA ASP A 4 32.41 -3.62 -26.43
C ASP A 4 31.88 -2.51 -25.50
N PRO A 5 32.52 -1.33 -25.46
CA PRO A 5 32.13 -0.26 -24.55
C PRO A 5 30.73 0.30 -24.86
N ASP A 6 30.33 0.28 -26.14
CA ASP A 6 29.06 0.84 -26.58
C ASP A 6 27.88 -0.06 -26.17
N GLY A 7 28.08 -1.39 -26.21
CA GLY A 7 27.12 -2.36 -25.69
C GLY A 7 26.93 -2.28 -24.17
N LEU A 8 28.01 -2.02 -23.42
CA LEU A 8 27.95 -1.80 -21.98
C LEU A 8 27.18 -0.52 -21.61
N LEU A 9 27.43 0.59 -22.32
CA LEU A 9 26.71 1.84 -22.11
C LEU A 9 25.23 1.72 -22.49
N ALA A 10 24.90 1.03 -23.58
CA ALA A 10 23.52 0.75 -23.96
C ALA A 10 22.77 -0.06 -22.88
N SER A 11 23.41 -1.09 -22.30
CA SER A 11 22.82 -1.88 -21.20
C SER A 11 22.62 -1.08 -19.89
N LEU A 12 23.48 -0.09 -19.63
CA LEU A 12 23.31 0.83 -18.51
C LEU A 12 22.12 1.77 -18.75
N ILE A 13 21.96 2.30 -19.98
CA ILE A 13 20.83 3.18 -20.33
C ILE A 13 19.48 2.44 -20.24
N GLU A 14 19.46 1.14 -20.57
CA GLU A 14 18.27 0.30 -20.42
C GLU A 14 18.06 -0.25 -19.00
N SER A 15 18.96 0.05 -18.06
CA SER A 15 18.84 -0.43 -16.69
C SER A 15 17.54 0.10 -16.05
N PRO A 16 16.67 -0.79 -15.52
CA PRO A 16 15.43 -0.38 -14.85
C PRO A 16 15.67 0.58 -13.68
N ILE A 17 16.85 0.51 -13.07
CA ILE A 17 17.29 1.39 -11.97
C ILE A 17 17.56 2.80 -12.48
N LEU A 18 18.07 2.97 -13.70
CA LEU A 18 18.31 4.29 -14.30
C LEU A 18 17.04 4.88 -14.92
N LEU A 19 16.17 4.03 -15.47
CA LEU A 19 14.89 4.45 -16.04
C LEU A 19 13.83 4.76 -14.98
N LYS A 20 13.84 4.04 -13.84
CA LYS A 20 12.90 4.22 -12.74
C LYS A 20 13.59 4.00 -11.37
N PRO A 21 14.47 4.91 -10.96
CA PRO A 21 15.28 4.77 -9.73
C PRO A 21 14.45 4.59 -8.46
N TYR A 22 13.19 5.06 -8.45
CA TYR A 22 12.30 4.99 -7.30
C TYR A 22 11.17 3.96 -7.41
N ALA A 23 11.10 3.18 -8.50
CA ALA A 23 9.98 2.25 -8.74
C ALA A 23 9.73 1.27 -7.59
N SER A 24 10.77 0.84 -6.89
CA SER A 24 10.62 -0.05 -5.72
C SER A 24 9.88 0.65 -4.57
N ILE A 25 10.24 1.91 -4.29
CA ILE A 25 9.61 2.72 -3.24
C ILE A 25 8.17 3.06 -3.62
N GLU A 26 7.94 3.46 -4.88
CA GLU A 26 6.61 3.74 -5.42
C GLU A 26 5.68 2.51 -5.31
N ASN A 27 6.16 1.33 -5.72
CA ASN A 27 5.41 0.08 -5.58
C ASN A 27 5.10 -0.25 -4.11
N GLN A 28 6.03 -0.01 -3.19
CA GLN A 28 5.80 -0.22 -1.76
C GLN A 28 4.73 0.73 -1.21
N LEU A 29 4.75 2.01 -1.62
CA LEU A 29 3.74 3.00 -1.24
C LEU A 29 2.37 2.62 -1.79
N GLU A 30 2.27 2.20 -3.06
CA GLU A 30 1.03 1.73 -3.66
C GLU A 30 0.46 0.50 -2.94
N ASN A 31 1.32 -0.48 -2.62
CA ASN A 31 0.91 -1.69 -1.91
C ASN A 31 0.43 -1.35 -0.49
N LYS A 32 1.11 -0.41 0.19
CA LYS A 32 0.69 0.09 1.49
C LYS A 32 -0.66 0.81 1.39
N ALA A 33 -0.89 1.61 0.35
CA ALA A 33 -2.16 2.28 0.09
C ALA A 33 -3.30 1.28 -0.05
N LYS A 34 -3.11 0.26 -0.90
CA LYS A 34 -4.09 -0.82 -1.14
C LYS A 34 -4.41 -1.58 0.14
N TYR A 35 -3.39 -1.90 0.95
CA TYR A 35 -3.57 -2.56 2.23
C TYR A 35 -4.42 -1.73 3.20
N VAL A 36 -4.11 -0.44 3.36
CA VAL A 36 -4.84 0.46 4.27
C VAL A 36 -6.28 0.66 3.80
N GLN A 37 -6.52 0.82 2.49
CA GLN A 37 -7.87 0.90 1.91
C GLN A 37 -8.68 -0.38 2.17
N THR A 38 -8.08 -1.54 1.96
CA THR A 38 -8.74 -2.84 2.23
C THR A 38 -9.11 -2.96 3.70
N ARG A 39 -8.22 -2.53 4.59
CA ARG A 39 -8.46 -2.54 6.04
C ARG A 39 -9.60 -1.59 6.41
N LEU A 40 -9.64 -0.38 5.86
CA LEU A 40 -10.74 0.57 6.08
C LEU A 40 -12.09 -0.03 5.68
N GLY A 41 -12.16 -0.68 4.51
CA GLY A 41 -13.40 -1.33 4.05
C GLY A 41 -13.91 -2.40 5.03
N ARG A 42 -13.01 -3.20 5.62
CA ARG A 42 -13.39 -4.18 6.65
C ARG A 42 -13.90 -3.53 7.93
N LEU A 43 -13.30 -2.43 8.36
CA LEU A 43 -13.74 -1.71 9.55
C LEU A 43 -15.12 -1.07 9.34
N GLN A 44 -15.36 -0.50 8.16
CA GLN A 44 -16.67 0.02 7.78
C GLN A 44 -17.74 -1.08 7.71
N GLN A 45 -17.38 -2.30 7.29
CA GLN A 45 -18.30 -3.45 7.37
C GLN A 45 -18.67 -3.77 8.82
N TYR A 46 -17.70 -3.79 9.74
CA TYR A 46 -17.99 -4.01 11.16
C TYR A 46 -18.87 -2.90 11.74
N GLU A 47 -18.63 -1.66 11.36
CA GLU A 47 -19.48 -0.53 11.74
C GLU A 47 -20.92 -0.69 11.22
N GLY A 48 -21.09 -1.08 9.96
CA GLY A 48 -22.41 -1.39 9.39
C GLY A 48 -23.14 -2.52 10.11
N ILE A 49 -22.43 -3.62 10.45
CA ILE A 49 -22.99 -4.75 11.21
C ILE A 49 -23.45 -4.30 12.60
N ALA A 50 -22.63 -3.50 13.29
CA ALA A 50 -22.98 -2.97 14.61
C ALA A 50 -24.16 -2.00 14.57
N ASN A 51 -24.21 -1.12 13.55
CA ASN A 51 -25.33 -0.19 13.34
C ASN A 51 -26.63 -0.92 12.99
N ALA A 52 -26.54 -2.10 12.38
CA ALA A 52 -27.67 -3.00 12.16
C ALA A 52 -28.10 -3.76 13.43
N GLY A 53 -27.44 -3.54 14.57
CA GLY A 53 -27.74 -4.20 15.85
C GLY A 53 -27.27 -5.66 15.93
N LEU A 54 -26.43 -6.11 15.00
CA LEU A 54 -25.89 -7.46 15.00
C LEU A 54 -24.67 -7.56 15.94
N PRO A 55 -24.52 -8.66 16.68
CA PRO A 55 -23.40 -8.85 17.58
C PRO A 55 -22.09 -9.03 16.80
N LEU A 56 -21.07 -8.26 17.18
CA LEU A 56 -19.70 -8.42 16.73
C LEU A 56 -18.89 -9.23 17.75
N THR A 57 -17.86 -9.93 17.29
CA THR A 57 -16.87 -10.52 18.19
C THR A 57 -16.07 -9.43 18.92
N VAL A 58 -15.42 -9.80 20.03
CA VAL A 58 -14.53 -8.89 20.77
C VAL A 58 -13.44 -8.32 19.85
N SER A 59 -12.80 -9.19 19.05
CA SER A 59 -11.77 -8.78 18.10
C SER A 59 -12.27 -7.83 17.01
N GLN A 60 -13.52 -7.97 16.56
CA GLN A 60 -14.13 -7.07 15.58
C GLN A 60 -14.44 -5.70 16.20
N ASN A 61 -14.92 -5.66 17.44
CA ASN A 61 -15.14 -4.41 18.17
C ASN A 61 -13.83 -3.67 18.45
N GLU A 62 -12.78 -4.38 18.88
CA GLU A 62 -11.44 -3.81 19.07
C GLU A 62 -10.81 -3.33 17.76
N ALA A 63 -11.05 -4.03 16.65
CA ALA A 63 -10.59 -3.58 15.35
C ALA A 63 -11.35 -2.31 14.91
N ARG A 64 -12.68 -2.28 15.10
CA ARG A 64 -13.55 -1.15 14.75
C ARG A 64 -13.16 0.13 15.50
N SER A 65 -12.76 0.05 16.77
CA SER A 65 -12.35 1.22 17.55
C SER A 65 -11.11 1.92 17.02
N LYS A 66 -10.34 1.28 16.12
CA LYS A 66 -9.14 1.83 15.49
C LYS A 66 -9.40 2.45 14.11
N ILE A 67 -10.65 2.65 13.70
CA ILE A 67 -10.98 3.16 12.37
C ILE A 67 -10.37 4.54 12.10
N ASP A 68 -10.36 5.43 13.10
CA ASP A 68 -9.75 6.76 13.00
C ASP A 68 -8.24 6.71 12.75
N GLU A 69 -7.55 5.73 13.34
CA GLU A 69 -6.12 5.52 13.11
C GLU A 69 -5.87 5.09 11.66
N VAL A 70 -6.72 4.21 11.12
CA VAL A 70 -6.63 3.75 9.73
C VAL A 70 -6.95 4.87 8.74
N LEU A 71 -7.89 5.76 9.06
CA LEU A 71 -8.20 6.95 8.25
C LEU A 71 -6.99 7.90 8.16
N LYS A 72 -6.32 8.18 9.28
CA LYS A 72 -5.10 9.00 9.31
C LYS A 72 -3.97 8.37 8.47
N HIS A 73 -3.80 7.06 8.54
CA HIS A 73 -2.82 6.36 7.71
C HIS A 73 -3.16 6.43 6.22
N LEU A 74 -4.45 6.42 5.87
CA LEU A 74 -4.87 6.55 4.48
C LEU A 74 -4.58 7.95 3.93
N GLU A 75 -4.83 9.00 4.72
CA GLU A 75 -4.47 10.38 4.33
C GLU A 75 -2.97 10.53 4.09
N TYR A 76 -2.13 9.98 4.98
CA TYR A 76 -0.68 10.04 4.83
C TYR A 76 -0.17 9.34 3.55
N VAL A 77 -0.84 8.26 3.12
CA VAL A 77 -0.42 7.45 1.96
C VAL A 77 -1.03 7.94 0.63
N LYS A 78 -2.05 8.81 0.67
CA LYS A 78 -2.65 9.43 -0.53
C LYS A 78 -1.85 10.63 -1.07
N ILE A 79 -0.71 10.95 -0.46
CA ILE A 79 0.22 12.02 -0.89
C ILE A 79 1.00 11.56 -2.12
#